data_AF-A0A2E9R401-F1
#
_entry.id   AF-A0A2E9R401-F1
#
_cell.length_a   1.000
_cell.length_b   1.000
_cell.length_c   1.000
_cell.angle_alpha   90.00
_cell.angle_beta   90.00
_cell.angle_gamma   90.00
#
_symmetry.space_group_name_H-M   'P 1'
#
loop_
_entity.id
_entity.type
_entity.pdbx_description
1 polymer ?
#
loop_
_entity_poly.entity_id
_entity_poly.type
_entity_poly.pdbx_seq_one_letter_code
_entity_poly.pdbx_strand_id
1 'polypeptide(L)'
;MLPKQDVKRLLESKHDLNKTKDPKTISTRPPQIAALTASYQELTNARTQFISEYKKSRAENVETNTARAAFNVARDNIYASYDYLHREVSHAFFSIHPKKPISGDEAQRRQTLFNAAFKHSLPSLKRLNEDVLVTEFEMTLEQLSSEPLVPADALKDFKMEFQSLSTSKETLDKERTDDRQSTSALQQARAALDLASKAHELLVESALIREDRQGELGQYIKTQNPSYQARLRGNASLAKEAEAEEVSNELDEPIQDPVQNPENPENT
;
A
#
# COMPACT_ATOMS: atom_id res chain seq x y z
N MET A 1 -7.10 -7.79 -4.05
CA MET A 1 -6.95 -9.12 -4.68
C MET A 1 -5.48 -9.31 -5.01
N LEU A 2 -4.88 -10.45 -4.66
CA LEU A 2 -3.54 -10.79 -5.13
C LEU A 2 -3.47 -10.73 -6.66
N PRO A 3 -2.36 -10.25 -7.24
CA PRO A 3 -2.04 -10.59 -8.61
C PRO A 3 -2.11 -12.12 -8.77
N LYS A 4 -2.80 -12.60 -9.81
CA LYS A 4 -2.92 -14.06 -10.08
C LYS A 4 -1.58 -14.79 -10.09
N GLN A 5 -0.50 -14.08 -10.40
CA GLN A 5 0.86 -14.60 -10.41
C GLN A 5 1.41 -14.91 -9.02
N ASP A 6 1.01 -14.16 -7.99
CA ASP A 6 1.50 -14.38 -6.62
C ASP A 6 0.83 -15.60 -5.96
N VAL A 7 -0.47 -15.78 -6.21
CA VAL A 7 -1.19 -17.00 -5.82
C VAL A 7 -0.54 -18.22 -6.47
N LYS A 8 -0.22 -18.11 -7.76
CA LYS A 8 0.47 -19.18 -8.50
C LYS A 8 1.82 -19.54 -7.88
N ARG A 9 2.66 -18.57 -7.51
CA ARG A 9 3.95 -18.81 -6.83
C ARG A 9 3.80 -19.55 -5.50
N LEU A 10 2.82 -19.15 -4.70
CA LEU A 10 2.53 -19.79 -3.40
C LEU A 10 2.07 -21.23 -3.57
N LEU A 11 1.29 -21.52 -4.61
CA LEU A 11 0.88 -22.87 -4.97
C LEU A 11 2.07 -23.71 -5.44
N GLU A 12 2.88 -23.18 -6.36
CA GLU A 12 4.06 -23.87 -6.90
C GLU A 12 5.06 -24.23 -5.78
N SER A 13 5.42 -23.26 -4.94
CA SER A 13 6.31 -23.50 -3.79
C SER A 13 5.75 -24.50 -2.77
N LYS A 14 4.43 -24.49 -2.52
CA LYS A 14 3.78 -25.46 -1.62
C LYS A 14 3.80 -26.88 -2.19
N HIS A 15 3.58 -27.02 -3.50
CA HIS A 15 3.70 -28.31 -4.18
C HIS A 15 5.13 -28.86 -4.12
N ASP A 16 6.14 -28.00 -4.27
CA ASP A 16 7.55 -28.41 -4.17
C ASP A 16 7.85 -28.92 -2.75
N LEU A 17 7.51 -28.14 -1.72
CA LEU A 17 7.70 -28.52 -0.33
C LEU A 17 7.01 -29.86 0.00
N ASN A 18 5.75 -30.06 -0.41
CA ASN A 18 5.03 -31.28 -0.10
C ASN A 18 5.68 -32.53 -0.72
N LYS A 19 6.25 -32.43 -1.92
CA LYS A 19 6.92 -33.56 -2.59
C LYS A 19 8.29 -33.87 -2.01
N THR A 20 8.96 -32.89 -1.43
CA THR A 20 10.34 -33.01 -0.95
C THR A 20 10.45 -33.01 0.58
N LYS A 21 9.29 -33.13 1.26
CA LYS A 21 9.16 -33.13 2.73
C LYS A 21 10.06 -34.13 3.45
N ASP A 22 10.34 -35.28 2.85
CA ASP A 22 11.34 -36.23 3.34
C ASP A 22 12.51 -36.35 2.34
N PRO A 23 13.62 -35.63 2.55
CA PRO A 23 14.80 -35.70 1.69
C PRO A 23 15.39 -37.11 1.51
N LYS A 24 15.14 -38.03 2.44
CA LYS A 24 15.61 -39.42 2.35
C LYS A 24 14.90 -40.21 1.25
N THR A 25 13.70 -39.76 0.86
CA THR A 25 12.99 -40.33 -0.29
C THR A 25 13.62 -39.92 -1.61
N ILE A 26 14.45 -38.89 -1.64
CA ILE A 26 15.10 -38.34 -2.84
C ILE A 26 16.56 -38.80 -2.94
N SER A 27 17.26 -38.89 -1.80
CA SER A 27 18.65 -39.35 -1.78
C SER A 27 18.97 -40.27 -0.61
N THR A 28 19.87 -41.22 -0.85
CA THR A 28 20.48 -42.09 0.15
C THR A 28 21.82 -41.56 0.68
N ARG A 29 22.40 -40.54 0.03
CA ARG A 29 23.74 -40.01 0.37
C ARG A 29 23.64 -38.94 1.46
N PRO A 30 24.33 -39.08 2.61
CA PRO A 30 24.23 -38.11 3.71
C PRO A 30 24.52 -36.64 3.32
N PRO A 31 25.54 -36.32 2.49
CA PRO A 31 25.79 -34.93 2.08
C PRO A 31 24.66 -34.34 1.23
N GLN A 32 23.99 -35.15 0.39
CA GLN A 32 22.89 -34.70 -0.45
C GLN A 32 21.60 -34.53 0.37
N ILE A 33 21.34 -35.46 1.31
CA ILE A 33 20.24 -35.33 2.28
C ILE A 33 20.38 -34.01 3.05
N ALA A 34 21.58 -33.69 3.55
CA ALA A 34 21.83 -32.44 4.27
C ALA A 34 21.57 -31.20 3.38
N ALA A 35 22.04 -31.22 2.13
CA ALA A 35 21.81 -30.11 1.18
C ALA A 35 20.31 -29.95 0.84
N LEU A 36 19.60 -31.04 0.60
CA LEU A 36 18.16 -31.04 0.33
C LEU A 36 17.37 -30.49 1.52
N THR A 37 17.68 -30.93 2.74
CA THR A 37 17.09 -30.38 3.98
C THR A 37 17.34 -28.88 4.11
N ALA A 38 18.57 -28.41 3.84
CA ALA A 38 18.90 -26.99 3.91
C ALA A 38 18.09 -26.17 2.88
N SER A 39 18.04 -26.62 1.63
CA SER A 39 17.27 -25.94 0.57
C SER A 39 15.76 -25.96 0.84
N TYR A 40 15.23 -27.03 1.43
CA TYR A 40 13.83 -27.12 1.85
C TYR A 40 13.50 -26.07 2.92
N GLN A 41 14.38 -25.92 3.91
CA GLN A 41 14.22 -24.91 4.95
C GLN A 41 14.32 -23.49 4.38
N GLU A 42 15.23 -23.26 3.44
CA GLU A 42 15.37 -21.97 2.75
C GLU A 42 14.10 -21.62 1.96
N LEU A 43 13.56 -22.55 1.18
CA LEU A 43 12.29 -22.38 0.46
C LEU A 43 11.12 -22.11 1.44
N THR A 44 11.06 -22.85 2.55
CA THR A 44 10.04 -22.65 3.59
C THR A 44 10.13 -21.25 4.19
N ASN A 45 11.34 -20.80 4.55
CA ASN A 45 11.58 -19.48 5.11
C ASN A 45 11.20 -18.37 4.11
N ALA A 46 11.62 -18.50 2.84
CA ALA A 46 11.30 -17.54 1.79
C ALA A 46 9.79 -17.45 1.53
N ARG A 47 9.09 -18.59 1.58
CA ARG A 47 7.63 -18.64 1.47
C ARG A 47 6.93 -17.93 2.63
N THR A 48 7.33 -18.22 3.87
CA THR A 48 6.79 -17.55 5.07
C THR A 48 7.03 -16.04 5.02
N GLN A 49 8.22 -15.61 4.61
CA GLN A 49 8.54 -14.20 4.45
C GLN A 49 7.66 -13.55 3.37
N PHE A 50 7.48 -14.20 2.21
CA PHE A 50 6.60 -13.68 1.16
C PHE A 50 5.15 -13.52 1.63
N ILE A 51 4.61 -14.47 2.39
CA ILE A 51 3.26 -14.37 2.98
C ILE A 51 3.18 -13.19 3.95
N SER A 52 4.17 -13.04 4.83
CA SER A 52 4.23 -11.95 5.82
C SER A 52 4.26 -10.58 5.14
N GLU A 53 5.16 -10.37 4.17
CA GLU A 53 5.28 -9.11 3.44
C GLU A 53 4.05 -8.82 2.58
N TYR A 54 3.38 -9.86 2.05
CA TYR A 54 2.11 -9.69 1.37
C TYR A 54 1.01 -9.17 2.31
N LYS A 55 0.89 -9.75 3.52
CA LYS A 55 -0.10 -9.31 4.52
C LYS A 55 0.14 -7.86 4.94
N LYS A 56 1.40 -7.49 5.19
CA LYS A 56 1.78 -6.11 5.50
C LYS A 56 1.40 -5.17 4.35
N SER A 57 1.84 -5.45 3.13
CA SER A 57 1.52 -4.61 1.96
C SER A 57 0.01 -4.48 1.73
N ARG A 58 -0.78 -5.53 2.01
CA ARG A 58 -2.26 -5.46 1.96
C ARG A 58 -2.82 -4.51 3.04
N ALA A 59 -2.30 -4.56 4.26
CA ALA A 59 -2.73 -3.68 5.35
C ALA A 59 -2.39 -2.21 5.05
N GLU A 60 -1.14 -1.91 4.66
CA GLU A 60 -0.69 -0.57 4.27
C GLU A 60 -1.54 0.02 3.13
N ASN A 61 -1.94 -0.80 2.16
CA ASN A 61 -2.80 -0.34 1.07
C ASN A 61 -4.20 0.08 1.57
N VAL A 62 -4.75 -0.64 2.56
CA VAL A 62 -6.03 -0.30 3.18
C VAL A 62 -5.91 1.02 3.96
N GLU A 63 -4.84 1.20 4.72
CA GLU A 63 -4.56 2.42 5.47
C GLU A 63 -4.39 3.62 4.52
N THR A 64 -3.61 3.46 3.46
CA THR A 64 -3.45 4.47 2.39
C THR A 64 -4.79 4.85 1.73
N ASN A 65 -5.65 3.88 1.44
CA ASN A 65 -6.96 4.16 0.86
C ASN A 65 -7.89 4.89 1.86
N THR A 66 -7.78 4.56 3.15
CA THR A 66 -8.52 5.22 4.23
C THR A 66 -8.06 6.67 4.39
N ALA A 67 -6.74 6.91 4.42
CA ALA A 67 -6.18 8.26 4.45
C ALA A 67 -6.56 9.08 3.21
N ARG A 68 -6.60 8.45 2.02
CA ARG A 68 -7.06 9.10 0.78
C ARG A 68 -8.54 9.51 0.87
N ALA A 69 -9.39 8.65 1.42
CA ALA A 69 -10.79 8.98 1.63
C ALA A 69 -10.96 10.15 2.61
N ALA A 70 -10.23 10.12 3.73
CA ALA A 70 -10.22 11.21 4.71
C ALA A 70 -9.76 12.54 4.10
N PHE A 71 -8.66 12.53 3.34
CA PHE A 71 -8.18 13.71 2.62
C PHE A 71 -9.22 14.26 1.63
N ASN A 72 -9.92 13.39 0.88
CA ASN A 72 -10.97 13.84 -0.04
C ASN A 72 -12.13 14.51 0.69
N VAL A 73 -12.53 14.01 1.86
CA VAL A 73 -13.57 14.63 2.69
C VAL A 73 -13.11 16.00 3.18
N ALA A 74 -11.90 16.10 3.75
CA ALA A 74 -11.34 17.38 4.19
C ALA A 74 -11.22 18.37 3.02
N ARG A 75 -10.89 17.88 1.83
CA ARG A 75 -10.83 18.66 0.58
C ARG A 75 -12.20 19.21 0.17
N ASP A 76 -13.25 18.42 0.29
CA ASP A 76 -14.59 18.89 -0.04
C ASP A 76 -15.11 19.91 0.99
N ASN A 77 -14.77 19.74 2.27
CA ASN A 77 -15.10 20.70 3.32
C ASN A 77 -14.39 22.04 3.12
N ILE A 78 -13.08 22.05 2.84
CA ILE A 78 -12.36 23.30 2.59
C ILE A 78 -12.88 24.02 1.34
N TYR A 79 -13.34 23.28 0.32
CA TYR A 79 -13.99 23.89 -0.85
C TYR A 79 -15.31 24.57 -0.49
N ALA A 80 -16.13 23.96 0.37
CA ALA A 80 -17.36 24.56 0.84
C ALA A 80 -17.08 25.81 1.70
N SER A 81 -16.07 25.74 2.57
CA SER A 81 -15.64 26.85 3.41
C SER A 81 -15.06 28.01 2.59
N TYR A 82 -14.28 27.70 1.55
CA TYR A 82 -13.76 28.70 0.61
C TYR A 82 -14.88 29.39 -0.17
N ASP A 83 -15.88 28.65 -0.65
CA ASP A 83 -17.04 29.25 -1.34
C ASP A 83 -17.85 30.15 -0.40
N TYR A 84 -18.03 29.74 0.86
CA TYR A 84 -18.66 30.56 1.89
C TYR A 84 -17.87 31.85 2.16
N LEU A 85 -16.56 31.74 2.42
CA LEU A 85 -15.66 32.88 2.61
C LEU A 85 -15.72 33.85 1.42
N HIS A 86 -15.73 33.33 0.20
CA HIS A 86 -15.81 34.12 -1.03
C HIS A 86 -17.13 34.90 -1.13
N ARG A 87 -18.26 34.31 -0.72
CA ARG A 87 -19.56 35.01 -0.66
C ARG A 87 -19.55 36.10 0.41
N GLU A 88 -19.01 35.82 1.59
CA GLU A 88 -18.94 36.76 2.70
C GLU A 88 -18.02 37.95 2.39
N VAL A 89 -16.85 37.70 1.79
CA VAL A 89 -15.96 38.77 1.29
C VAL A 89 -16.63 39.55 0.16
N SER A 90 -17.37 38.90 -0.75
CA SER A 90 -18.16 39.61 -1.78
C SER A 90 -19.15 40.57 -1.13
N HIS A 91 -19.90 40.11 -0.11
CA HIS A 91 -20.84 40.96 0.62
C HIS A 91 -20.15 42.15 1.29
N ALA A 92 -19.02 41.94 1.97
CA ALA A 92 -18.22 43.03 2.56
C ALA A 92 -17.71 44.02 1.50
N PHE A 93 -17.35 43.51 0.32
CA PHE A 93 -16.88 44.32 -0.80
C PHE A 93 -17.99 45.20 -1.41
N PHE A 94 -19.19 44.66 -1.59
CA PHE A 94 -20.32 45.37 -2.21
C PHE A 94 -21.17 46.19 -1.22
N SER A 95 -20.98 46.02 0.10
CA SER A 95 -21.69 46.77 1.14
C SER A 95 -21.09 48.16 1.39
N ILE A 96 -20.97 48.98 0.34
CA ILE A 96 -20.51 50.37 0.44
C ILE A 96 -21.71 51.29 0.63
N HIS A 97 -21.64 52.20 1.59
CA HIS A 97 -22.71 53.17 1.80
C HIS A 97 -22.78 54.13 0.60
N PRO A 98 -23.92 54.25 -0.11
CA PRO A 98 -24.02 54.95 -1.41
C PRO A 98 -23.71 56.46 -1.35
N LYS A 99 -23.60 57.02 -0.15
CA LYS A 99 -23.32 58.44 0.11
C LYS A 99 -21.93 58.71 0.73
N LYS A 100 -21.13 57.69 1.00
CA LYS A 100 -19.78 57.87 1.56
C LYS A 100 -18.73 57.64 0.46
N PRO A 101 -17.91 58.64 0.12
CA PRO A 101 -16.81 58.43 -0.82
C PRO A 101 -15.80 57.45 -0.22
N ILE A 102 -15.27 56.56 -1.06
CA ILE A 102 -14.21 55.61 -0.70
C ILE A 102 -12.87 56.36 -0.73
N SER A 103 -12.07 56.28 0.34
CA SER A 103 -10.72 56.83 0.35
C SER A 103 -9.77 55.99 -0.52
N GLY A 104 -8.65 56.57 -0.96
CA GLY A 104 -7.63 55.83 -1.71
C GLY A 104 -7.13 54.58 -0.97
N ASP A 105 -6.89 54.71 0.33
CA ASP A 105 -6.44 53.59 1.18
C ASP A 105 -7.48 52.46 1.25
N GLU A 106 -8.76 52.81 1.35
CA GLU A 106 -9.86 51.83 1.37
C GLU A 106 -10.03 51.15 0.01
N ALA A 107 -9.85 51.88 -1.10
CA ALA A 107 -9.88 51.31 -2.44
C ALA A 107 -8.72 50.32 -2.65
N GLN A 108 -7.53 50.64 -2.17
CA GLN A 108 -6.37 49.75 -2.25
C GLN A 108 -6.56 48.50 -1.39
N ARG A 109 -7.05 48.62 -0.15
CA ARG A 109 -7.38 47.47 0.71
C ARG A 109 -8.38 46.55 0.05
N ARG A 110 -9.46 47.10 -0.49
CA ARG A 110 -10.47 46.35 -1.24
C ARG A 110 -9.87 45.61 -2.44
N GLN A 111 -8.98 46.25 -3.20
CA GLN A 111 -8.28 45.59 -4.30
C GLN A 111 -7.39 44.42 -3.83
N THR A 112 -6.68 44.58 -2.71
CA THR A 112 -5.89 43.50 -2.09
C THR A 112 -6.77 42.33 -1.67
N LEU A 113 -7.87 42.61 -0.97
CA LEU A 113 -8.88 41.62 -0.59
C LEU A 113 -9.46 40.87 -1.79
N PHE A 114 -9.79 41.59 -2.86
CA PHE A 114 -10.28 40.98 -4.10
C PHE A 114 -9.23 40.05 -4.70
N ASN A 115 -7.98 40.52 -4.83
CA ASN A 115 -6.91 39.71 -5.41
C ASN A 115 -6.61 38.46 -4.56
N ALA A 116 -6.70 38.56 -3.23
CA ALA A 116 -6.45 37.44 -2.32
C ALA A 116 -7.60 36.42 -2.34
N ALA A 117 -8.84 36.86 -2.11
CA ALA A 117 -9.99 35.95 -1.99
C ALA A 117 -10.45 35.40 -3.36
N PHE A 118 -10.25 36.12 -4.46
CA PHE A 118 -10.76 35.79 -5.80
C PHE A 118 -9.64 35.38 -6.78
N LYS A 119 -8.42 35.12 -6.29
CA LYS A 119 -7.27 34.69 -7.11
C LYS A 119 -7.60 33.50 -8.00
N HIS A 120 -8.35 32.54 -7.45
CA HIS A 120 -8.74 31.32 -8.13
C HIS A 120 -10.25 31.10 -8.04
N SER A 121 -10.85 30.69 -9.16
CA SER A 121 -12.22 30.18 -9.12
C SER A 121 -12.24 28.79 -8.46
N LEU A 122 -13.33 28.44 -7.79
CA LEU A 122 -13.49 27.11 -7.20
C LEU A 122 -13.29 25.97 -8.22
N PRO A 123 -13.80 26.05 -9.48
CA PRO A 123 -13.48 25.08 -10.52
C PRO A 123 -11.99 24.96 -10.85
N SER A 124 -11.23 26.06 -10.75
CA SER A 124 -9.78 26.05 -10.97
C SER A 124 -9.06 25.32 -9.83
N LEU A 125 -9.42 25.60 -8.57
CA LEU A 125 -8.85 24.93 -7.39
C LEU A 125 -9.05 23.42 -7.43
N LYS A 126 -10.24 22.96 -7.85
CA LYS A 126 -10.57 21.53 -7.99
C LYS A 126 -9.71 20.77 -8.99
N ARG A 127 -8.96 21.45 -9.86
CA ARG A 127 -8.05 20.85 -10.85
C ARG A 127 -6.60 20.84 -10.40
N LEU A 128 -6.29 21.51 -9.28
CA LEU A 128 -4.93 21.53 -8.75
C LEU A 128 -4.56 20.16 -8.20
N ASN A 129 -3.27 19.85 -8.24
CA ASN A 129 -2.75 18.72 -7.49
C ASN A 129 -2.82 19.01 -5.99
N GLU A 130 -2.68 17.98 -5.17
CA GLU A 130 -2.90 18.06 -3.72
C GLU A 130 -1.90 19.00 -3.03
N ASP A 131 -0.63 19.00 -3.43
CA ASP A 131 0.42 19.85 -2.85
C ASP A 131 0.18 21.33 -3.14
N VAL A 132 -0.07 21.65 -4.42
CA VAL A 132 -0.36 23.01 -4.86
C VAL A 132 -1.65 23.50 -4.23
N LEU A 133 -2.66 22.64 -4.07
CA LEU A 133 -3.90 23.01 -3.40
C LEU A 133 -3.67 23.47 -1.96
N VAL A 134 -2.90 22.69 -1.18
CA VAL A 134 -2.57 23.04 0.21
C VAL A 134 -1.79 24.35 0.25
N THR A 135 -0.77 24.52 -0.59
CA THR A 135 -0.01 25.78 -0.67
C THR A 135 -0.87 26.98 -1.03
N GLU A 136 -1.78 26.85 -2.01
CA GLU A 136 -2.65 27.95 -2.42
C GLU A 136 -3.63 28.36 -1.31
N PHE A 137 -4.16 27.41 -0.54
CA PHE A 137 -5.00 27.72 0.60
C PHE A 137 -4.22 28.33 1.77
N GLU A 138 -2.98 27.88 2.01
CA GLU A 138 -2.08 28.49 2.98
C GLU A 138 -1.83 29.97 2.66
N MET A 139 -1.46 30.25 1.40
CA MET A 139 -1.22 31.62 0.93
C MET A 139 -2.48 32.48 1.02
N THR A 140 -3.64 31.92 0.65
CA THR A 140 -4.92 32.63 0.78
C THR A 140 -5.19 32.99 2.24
N LEU A 141 -4.94 32.05 3.16
CA LEU A 141 -5.16 32.26 4.57
C LEU A 141 -4.21 33.30 5.17
N GLU A 142 -2.94 33.29 4.78
CA GLU A 142 -1.95 34.29 5.17
C GLU A 142 -2.36 35.70 4.73
N GLN A 143 -2.75 35.85 3.45
CA GLN A 143 -3.18 37.14 2.88
C GLN A 143 -4.45 37.68 3.54
N LEU A 144 -5.43 36.82 3.82
CA LEU A 144 -6.70 37.23 4.41
C LEU A 144 -6.63 37.44 5.93
N SER A 145 -5.66 36.82 6.62
CA SER A 145 -5.50 36.96 8.07
C SER A 145 -5.10 38.36 8.52
N SER A 146 -4.49 39.16 7.63
CA SER A 146 -4.14 40.56 7.90
C SER A 146 -5.25 41.56 7.58
N GLU A 147 -6.36 41.13 6.98
CA GLU A 147 -7.36 42.02 6.40
C GLU A 147 -8.60 42.22 7.30
N PRO A 148 -8.83 43.43 7.85
CA PRO A 148 -9.88 43.67 8.84
C PRO A 148 -11.31 43.65 8.27
N LEU A 149 -11.45 43.69 6.94
CA LEU A 149 -12.74 43.60 6.26
C LEU A 149 -13.19 42.14 6.03
N VAL A 150 -12.33 41.15 6.30
CA VAL A 150 -12.72 39.74 6.21
C VAL A 150 -13.60 39.38 7.41
N PRO A 151 -14.79 38.79 7.20
CA PRO A 151 -15.63 38.36 8.30
C PRO A 151 -14.92 37.32 9.18
N ALA A 152 -14.79 37.63 10.47
CA ALA A 152 -13.98 36.86 11.41
C ALA A 152 -14.45 35.40 11.55
N ASP A 153 -15.77 35.17 11.52
CA ASP A 153 -16.33 33.82 11.61
C ASP A 153 -16.01 32.98 10.36
N ALA A 154 -16.16 33.57 9.15
CA ALA A 154 -15.83 32.89 7.91
C ALA A 154 -14.32 32.57 7.80
N LEU A 155 -13.46 33.50 8.24
CA LEU A 155 -12.01 33.27 8.28
C LEU A 155 -11.64 32.18 9.29
N LYS A 156 -12.31 32.13 10.45
CA LYS A 156 -12.09 31.11 11.47
C LYS A 156 -12.48 29.72 10.94
N ASP A 157 -13.64 29.59 10.30
CA ASP A 157 -14.12 28.32 9.74
C ASP A 157 -13.18 27.85 8.62
N PHE A 158 -12.76 28.76 7.74
CA PHE A 158 -11.79 28.46 6.70
C PHE A 158 -10.45 27.98 7.26
N LYS A 159 -9.99 28.61 8.35
CA LYS A 159 -8.77 28.17 9.05
C LYS A 159 -8.88 26.80 9.68
N MET A 160 -10.01 26.48 10.31
CA MET A 160 -10.24 25.16 10.88
C MET A 160 -10.25 24.07 9.81
N GLU A 161 -10.95 24.29 8.70
CA GLU A 161 -10.98 23.34 7.59
C GLU A 161 -9.61 23.20 6.91
N PHE A 162 -8.84 24.30 6.80
CA PHE A 162 -7.47 24.23 6.27
C PHE A 162 -6.56 23.40 7.16
N GLN A 163 -6.64 23.55 8.49
CA GLN A 163 -5.89 22.73 9.43
C GLN A 163 -6.24 21.23 9.28
N SER A 164 -7.52 20.92 9.10
CA SER A 164 -7.98 19.54 8.85
C SER A 164 -7.44 18.97 7.54
N LEU A 165 -7.47 19.77 6.47
CA LEU A 165 -6.89 19.41 5.17
C LEU A 165 -5.39 19.12 5.27
N SER A 166 -4.63 20.03 5.89
CA SER A 166 -3.17 19.90 6.03
C SER A 166 -2.79 18.67 6.85
N THR A 167 -3.46 18.43 7.98
CA THR A 167 -3.24 17.23 8.80
C THR A 167 -3.55 15.94 8.03
N SER A 168 -4.65 15.95 7.26
CA SER A 168 -5.04 14.82 6.43
C SER A 168 -4.04 14.58 5.28
N LYS A 169 -3.45 15.64 4.74
CA LYS A 169 -2.41 15.56 3.70
C LYS A 169 -1.12 14.97 4.24
N GLU A 170 -0.65 15.44 5.40
CA GLU A 170 0.53 14.88 6.08
C GLU A 170 0.36 13.40 6.36
N THR A 171 -0.81 13.01 6.87
CA THR A 171 -1.17 11.60 7.08
C THR A 171 -1.11 10.83 5.76
N LEU A 172 -1.78 11.31 4.70
CA LEU A 172 -1.77 10.66 3.39
C LEU A 172 -0.36 10.51 2.80
N ASP A 173 0.52 11.48 2.99
CA ASP A 173 1.90 11.41 2.50
C ASP A 173 2.74 10.39 3.26
N LYS A 174 2.53 10.30 4.58
CA LYS A 174 3.14 9.26 5.40
C LYS A 174 2.67 7.87 4.93
N GLU A 175 1.36 7.65 4.84
CA GLU A 175 0.79 6.36 4.39
C GLU A 175 1.29 5.98 2.98
N ARG A 176 1.39 6.93 2.05
CA ARG A 176 1.98 6.70 0.72
C ARG A 176 3.45 6.27 0.79
N THR A 177 4.19 6.76 1.76
CA THR A 177 5.59 6.37 1.96
C THR A 177 5.69 4.95 2.50
N ASP A 178 4.85 4.62 3.48
CA ASP A 178 4.80 3.29 4.10
C ASP A 178 4.29 2.22 3.09
N ASP A 179 3.28 2.53 2.28
CA ASP A 179 2.82 1.69 1.14
C ASP A 179 3.91 1.45 0.08
N ARG A 180 4.73 2.47 -0.22
CA ARG A 180 5.89 2.31 -1.13
C ARG A 180 6.95 1.39 -0.54
N GLN A 181 7.26 1.55 0.75
CA GLN A 181 8.26 0.72 1.43
C GLN A 181 7.79 -0.75 1.51
N SER A 182 6.54 -0.98 1.90
CA SER A 182 5.96 -2.33 1.96
C SER A 182 5.87 -2.97 0.58
N THR A 183 5.51 -2.21 -0.46
CA THR A 183 5.53 -2.70 -1.85
C THR A 183 6.93 -3.12 -2.29
N SER A 184 7.96 -2.34 -1.92
CA SER A 184 9.36 -2.68 -2.22
C SER A 184 9.79 -3.95 -1.48
N ALA A 185 9.46 -4.08 -0.19
CA ALA A 185 9.75 -5.28 0.60
C ALA A 185 9.07 -6.53 0.01
N LEU A 186 7.80 -6.40 -0.41
CA LEU A 186 7.07 -7.46 -1.10
C LEU A 186 7.76 -7.88 -2.41
N GLN A 187 8.26 -6.94 -3.20
CA GLN A 187 9.01 -7.25 -4.43
C GLN A 187 10.30 -8.02 -4.13
N GLN A 188 11.03 -7.65 -3.08
CA GLN A 188 12.23 -8.38 -2.65
C GLN A 188 11.90 -9.79 -2.17
N ALA A 189 10.82 -9.94 -1.39
CA ALA A 189 10.36 -11.25 -0.92
C ALA A 189 9.91 -12.16 -2.08
N ARG A 190 9.27 -11.59 -3.13
CA ARG A 190 8.97 -12.32 -4.38
C ARG A 190 10.24 -12.85 -5.03
N ALA A 191 11.24 -12.00 -5.20
CA ALA A 191 12.49 -12.39 -5.84
C ALA A 191 13.24 -13.47 -5.03
N ALA A 192 13.23 -13.37 -3.70
CA ALA A 192 13.80 -14.38 -2.82
C ALA A 192 13.07 -15.73 -2.93
N LEU A 193 11.74 -15.73 -2.97
CA LEU A 193 10.94 -16.94 -3.17
C LEU A 193 11.21 -17.60 -4.53
N ASP A 194 11.23 -16.81 -5.61
CA ASP A 194 11.49 -17.31 -6.96
C ASP A 194 12.91 -17.93 -7.04
N LEU A 195 13.91 -17.30 -6.42
CA LEU A 195 15.28 -17.82 -6.35
C LEU A 195 15.36 -19.11 -5.52
N ALA A 196 14.78 -19.13 -4.32
CA ALA A 196 14.80 -20.29 -3.43
C ALA A 196 14.07 -21.50 -4.06
N SER A 197 12.93 -21.26 -4.70
CA SER A 197 12.19 -22.29 -5.43
C SER A 197 13.03 -22.87 -6.56
N LYS A 198 13.67 -22.01 -7.37
CA LYS A 198 14.49 -22.49 -8.48
C LYS A 198 15.75 -23.24 -8.01
N ALA A 199 16.40 -22.77 -6.96
CA ALA A 199 17.56 -23.44 -6.37
C ALA A 199 17.19 -24.82 -5.80
N HIS A 200 16.05 -24.91 -5.10
CA HIS A 200 15.53 -26.16 -4.58
C HIS A 200 15.20 -27.16 -5.70
N GLU A 201 14.50 -26.71 -6.75
CA GLU A 201 14.21 -27.51 -7.95
C GLU A 201 15.49 -28.11 -8.55
N LEU A 202 16.47 -27.27 -8.88
CA LEU A 202 17.72 -27.72 -9.50
C LEU A 202 18.51 -28.69 -8.60
N LEU A 203 18.43 -28.51 -7.28
CA LEU A 203 19.08 -29.41 -6.32
C LEU A 203 18.40 -30.79 -6.30
N VAL A 204 17.07 -30.83 -6.32
CA VAL A 204 16.29 -32.07 -6.38
C VAL A 204 16.56 -32.80 -7.69
N GLU A 205 16.53 -32.09 -8.82
CA GLU A 205 16.86 -32.66 -10.12
C GLU A 205 18.28 -33.26 -10.14
N SER A 206 19.27 -32.51 -9.66
CA SER A 206 20.66 -32.97 -9.55
C SER A 206 20.79 -34.21 -8.65
N ALA A 207 20.04 -34.27 -7.54
CA ALA A 207 20.04 -35.42 -6.66
C ALA A 207 19.48 -36.66 -7.35
N LEU A 208 18.33 -36.56 -8.03
CA LEU A 208 17.70 -37.65 -8.76
C LEU A 208 18.56 -38.16 -9.93
N ILE A 209 19.21 -37.26 -10.67
CA ILE A 209 20.13 -37.63 -11.76
C ILE A 209 21.33 -38.42 -11.23
N ARG A 210 21.93 -37.99 -10.11
CA ARG A 210 23.12 -38.64 -9.53
C ARG A 210 22.85 -40.02 -8.93
N GLU A 211 21.60 -40.33 -8.65
CA GLU A 211 21.15 -41.64 -8.16
C GLU A 211 20.54 -42.51 -9.27
N ASP A 212 20.61 -42.08 -10.53
CA ASP A 212 20.05 -42.79 -11.70
C ASP A 212 18.52 -43.01 -11.62
N ARG A 213 17.81 -42.10 -10.94
CA ARG A 213 16.35 -42.17 -10.73
C ARG A 213 15.58 -41.43 -11.81
N GLN A 214 15.87 -41.72 -13.08
CA GLN A 214 15.33 -41.01 -14.24
C GLN A 214 13.80 -41.05 -14.33
N GLY A 215 13.17 -42.16 -13.93
CA GLY A 215 11.71 -42.28 -13.90
C GLY A 215 11.05 -41.30 -12.92
N GLU A 216 11.69 -41.10 -11.76
CA GLU A 216 11.21 -40.20 -10.71
C GLU A 216 11.51 -38.74 -11.03
N LEU A 217 12.65 -38.46 -11.66
CA LEU A 217 12.95 -37.15 -12.25
C LEU A 217 11.88 -36.75 -13.26
N GLY A 218 11.50 -37.67 -14.15
CA GLY A 218 10.43 -37.44 -15.11
C GLY A 218 9.07 -37.17 -14.44
N GLN A 219 8.76 -37.84 -13.33
CA GLN A 219 7.55 -37.57 -12.54
C GLN A 219 7.63 -36.23 -11.80
N TYR A 220 8.78 -35.89 -11.22
CA TYR A 220 9.04 -34.63 -10.54
C TYR A 220 8.85 -33.44 -11.50
N ILE A 221 9.53 -33.44 -12.65
CA ILE A 221 9.40 -32.39 -13.69
C ILE A 221 7.96 -32.29 -14.19
N LYS A 222 7.31 -33.43 -14.47
CA LYS A 222 5.90 -33.45 -14.90
C LYS A 222 5.01 -32.80 -13.85
N THR A 223 5.16 -33.17 -12.59
CA THR A 223 4.34 -32.65 -11.49
C THR A 223 4.66 -31.19 -11.14
N GLN A 224 5.76 -30.61 -11.64
CA GLN A 224 6.05 -29.17 -11.58
C GLN A 224 5.49 -28.38 -12.75
N ASN A 225 5.20 -29.02 -13.89
CA ASN A 225 4.62 -28.30 -15.02
C ASN A 225 3.19 -27.85 -14.66
N PRO A 226 2.92 -26.53 -14.54
CA PRO A 226 1.61 -26.05 -14.14
C PRO A 226 0.51 -26.43 -15.15
N SER A 227 0.88 -26.69 -16.41
CA SER A 227 -0.05 -27.22 -17.41
C SER A 227 -0.36 -28.72 -17.20
N TYR A 228 0.53 -29.49 -16.57
CA TYR A 228 0.36 -30.93 -16.33
C TYR A 228 -0.48 -31.19 -15.07
N GLN A 229 -0.25 -30.46 -13.98
CA GLN A 229 -1.15 -30.48 -12.80
C GLN A 229 -2.57 -29.99 -13.17
N ALA A 230 -2.68 -28.91 -13.95
CA ALA A 230 -3.96 -28.41 -14.47
C ALA A 230 -4.67 -29.38 -15.44
N ARG A 231 -3.92 -30.16 -16.23
CA ARG A 231 -4.46 -31.21 -17.12
C ARG A 231 -4.85 -32.49 -16.38
N LEU A 232 -4.10 -32.90 -15.35
CA LEU A 232 -4.45 -34.02 -14.45
C LEU A 232 -5.77 -33.78 -13.71
N ARG A 233 -6.08 -32.51 -13.43
CA ARG A 233 -7.31 -32.06 -12.76
C ARG A 233 -8.50 -31.76 -13.70
N GLY A 234 -8.38 -32.04 -15.00
CA GLY A 234 -9.49 -32.10 -15.97
C GLY A 234 -10.66 -31.12 -15.75
N ASN A 235 -10.48 -29.85 -16.14
CA ASN A 235 -11.50 -28.76 -16.20
C ASN A 235 -11.82 -27.99 -14.89
N ALA A 236 -10.85 -27.81 -13.99
CA ALA A 236 -11.03 -27.01 -12.78
C ALA A 236 -10.26 -25.66 -12.83
N SER A 237 -10.93 -24.55 -12.52
CA SER A 237 -10.30 -23.24 -12.25
C SER A 237 -9.31 -23.35 -11.09
N LEU A 238 -8.24 -22.55 -11.06
CA LEU A 238 -7.27 -22.43 -9.94
C LEU A 238 -7.95 -22.36 -8.55
N ALA A 239 -9.19 -21.89 -8.48
CA ALA A 239 -10.00 -21.82 -7.26
C ALA A 239 -10.55 -23.17 -6.73
N LYS A 240 -10.32 -24.29 -7.42
CA LYS A 240 -10.85 -25.63 -7.06
C LYS A 240 -9.77 -26.61 -6.59
N GLU A 241 -8.54 -26.13 -6.38
CA GLU A 241 -7.43 -26.94 -5.86
C GLU A 241 -7.50 -26.99 -4.34
N ALA A 242 -7.35 -28.17 -3.73
CA ALA A 242 -7.38 -28.32 -2.26
C ALA A 242 -6.29 -27.45 -1.59
N GLU A 243 -5.12 -27.37 -2.22
CA GLU A 243 -4.02 -26.53 -1.75
C GLU A 243 -4.26 -25.03 -1.98
N ALA A 244 -5.19 -24.64 -2.88
CA ALA A 244 -5.56 -23.24 -3.09
C ALA A 244 -6.45 -22.69 -1.98
N GLU A 245 -7.31 -23.53 -1.41
CA GLU A 245 -8.07 -23.18 -0.21
C GLU A 245 -7.12 -22.99 0.98
N GLU A 246 -6.12 -23.85 1.14
CA GLU A 246 -5.11 -23.68 2.18
C GLU A 246 -4.23 -22.43 1.96
N VAL A 247 -3.79 -22.16 0.72
CA VAL A 247 -3.06 -20.92 0.41
C VAL A 247 -3.93 -19.70 0.70
N SER A 248 -5.23 -19.74 0.36
CA SER A 248 -6.17 -18.66 0.70
C SER A 248 -6.26 -18.47 2.21
N ASN A 249 -6.40 -19.55 2.98
CA ASN A 249 -6.46 -19.49 4.44
C ASN A 249 -5.18 -18.89 5.03
N GLU A 250 -4.01 -19.31 4.56
CA GLU A 250 -2.73 -18.75 5.01
C GLU A 250 -2.60 -17.24 4.75
N LEU A 251 -3.26 -16.74 3.70
CA LEU A 251 -3.27 -15.32 3.31
C LEU A 251 -4.33 -14.50 4.08
N ASP A 252 -5.40 -15.15 4.52
CA ASP A 252 -6.51 -14.53 5.26
C ASP A 252 -6.38 -14.67 6.79
N GLU A 253 -5.49 -15.53 7.28
CA GLU A 253 -5.13 -15.59 8.69
C GLU A 253 -4.57 -14.23 9.18
N PRO A 254 -4.99 -13.73 10.35
CA PRO A 254 -4.45 -12.49 10.91
C PRO A 254 -2.94 -12.59 11.08
N ILE A 255 -2.23 -11.46 10.97
CA ILE A 255 -0.80 -11.39 11.29
C ILE A 255 -0.66 -11.81 12.75
N GLN A 256 -0.12 -13.01 13.00
CA GLN A 256 0.36 -13.34 14.32
C GLN A 256 1.65 -12.53 14.51
N ASP A 257 1.64 -11.59 15.45
CA ASP A 257 2.88 -10.95 15.88
C ASP A 257 3.89 -12.06 16.20
N PRO A 258 5.16 -11.95 15.74
CA PRO A 258 6.17 -12.90 16.13
C PRO A 258 6.22 -12.87 17.65
N VAL A 259 5.87 -14.01 18.26
CA VAL A 259 5.93 -14.24 19.70
C VAL A 259 7.24 -13.66 20.20
N GLN A 260 7.14 -12.60 21.02
CA GLN A 260 8.27 -12.11 21.79
C GLN A 260 8.81 -13.31 22.55
N ASN A 261 10.02 -13.71 22.18
CA ASN A 261 10.77 -14.79 22.80
C ASN A 261 10.75 -14.54 24.32
N PRO A 262 10.05 -15.33 25.16
CA PRO A 262 10.15 -15.17 26.59
C PRO A 262 11.55 -15.62 26.99
N GLU A 263 12.33 -14.63 27.40
CA GLU A 263 13.49 -14.67 28.29
C GLU A 263 14.15 -16.04 28.53
N ASN A 264 15.38 -16.12 28.01
CA ASN A 264 16.55 -16.78 28.56
C ASN A 264 16.41 -17.22 30.05
N PRO A 265 16.42 -18.52 30.38
CA PRO A 265 16.66 -18.95 31.75
C PRO A 265 18.18 -18.93 31.97
N GLU A 266 18.71 -17.80 32.44
CA GLU A 266 20.02 -17.80 33.09
C GLU A 266 19.90 -18.43 34.49
N ASN A 267 20.62 -19.54 34.66
CA ASN A 267 21.26 -20.02 35.88
C ASN A 267 20.78 -19.43 37.23
N THR A 268 20.06 -20.24 38.02
CA THR A 268 20.51 -20.69 39.36
C THR A 268 19.67 -21.85 39.88
#